data_AF-A0A0N5B6L7-F1
#
_entry.id   AF-A0A0N5B6L7-F1
#
_cell.length_a   1.000
_cell.length_b   1.000
_cell.length_c   1.000
_cell.angle_alpha   90.00
_cell.angle_beta   90.00
_cell.angle_gamma   90.00
#
_symmetry.space_group_name_H-M   'P 1'
#
loop_
_entity.id
_entity.type
_entity.pdbx_description
1 polymer ?
#
loop_
_entity_poly.entity_id
_entity_poly.type
_entity_poly.pdbx_seq_one_letter_code
_entity_poly.pdbx_strand_id
1 'polypeptide(L)'
;MPFPIEEKLLLSFEIFSFTLYFIIIIYLNLHYKKNKEFFSLPFIIQFTFNGICDLVSASSVIFFRKIAIWGWLRDYFEENDWVTILYRLVFYQFTSLTITGNFLITLNRYMTMANPIFYKNKWTPNFAICIVILQILVCFGIFSHLYFVDAVFVYDASIPTWYFTKSKWIYSLFDSICLTSISWFSAIGTGVLNFKICLQYSKIMKSAVGSKRKNKICLFVFTLITCTFLYITAIQQTVRLKSAIDKDRRLRNLMNYYFFYMLPMLSCIHAYLMIFLSRKIREDFFSWFYRCILGREFTTVTSIGQPSKWTVPNHNVLKSFYKS
;
A
#
# COMPACT_ATOMS: atom_id res chain seq x y z
N MET A 1 -15.73 27.40 -7.94
CA MET A 1 -15.70 27.50 -6.45
C MET A 1 -14.26 27.72 -6.00
N PRO A 2 -14.01 28.48 -4.93
CA PRO A 2 -12.66 28.60 -4.37
C PRO A 2 -12.16 27.23 -3.92
N PHE A 3 -10.91 26.93 -4.22
CA PHE A 3 -10.28 25.64 -3.88
C PHE A 3 -10.11 25.54 -2.36
N PRO A 4 -10.85 24.64 -1.65
CA PRO A 4 -10.85 24.59 -0.19
C PRO A 4 -9.45 24.33 0.39
N ILE A 5 -9.19 24.86 1.59
CA ILE A 5 -7.87 24.73 2.23
C ILE A 5 -7.60 23.27 2.60
N GLU A 6 -8.63 22.55 3.02
CA GLU A 6 -8.59 21.14 3.38
C GLU A 6 -8.15 20.29 2.17
N GLU A 7 -8.68 20.59 0.99
CA GLU A 7 -8.30 19.93 -0.26
C GLU A 7 -6.85 20.20 -0.64
N LYS A 8 -6.37 21.44 -0.47
CA LYS A 8 -4.96 21.80 -0.71
C LYS A 8 -4.01 21.02 0.18
N LEU A 9 -4.33 20.94 1.47
CA LEU A 9 -3.51 20.23 2.45
C LEU A 9 -3.46 18.74 2.13
N LEU A 10 -4.62 18.14 1.82
CA LEU A 10 -4.68 16.73 1.47
C LEU A 10 -3.96 16.43 0.15
N LEU A 11 -4.16 17.23 -0.89
CA LEU A 11 -3.47 17.04 -2.17
C LEU A 11 -1.95 17.17 -2.00
N SER A 12 -1.50 18.14 -1.20
CA SER A 12 -0.08 18.30 -0.87
C SER A 12 0.47 17.08 -0.14
N PHE A 13 -0.30 16.53 0.82
CA PHE A 13 0.05 15.30 1.52
C PHE A 13 0.10 14.10 0.57
N GLU A 14 -0.88 13.95 -0.33
CA GLU A 14 -0.92 12.86 -1.33
C GLU A 14 0.29 12.92 -2.27
N ILE A 15 0.58 14.10 -2.84
CA ILE A 15 1.73 14.31 -3.72
C ILE A 15 3.03 13.95 -3.00
N PHE A 16 3.21 14.44 -1.76
CA PHE A 16 4.38 14.12 -0.96
C PHE A 16 4.49 12.61 -0.68
N SER A 17 3.38 11.97 -0.29
CA SER A 17 3.33 10.56 0.06
C SER A 17 3.64 9.66 -1.13
N PHE A 18 3.05 9.92 -2.30
CA PHE A 18 3.32 9.15 -3.52
C PHE A 18 4.72 9.41 -4.07
N THR A 19 5.24 10.63 -3.95
CA THR A 19 6.64 10.93 -4.30
C THR A 19 7.58 10.09 -3.44
N LEU A 20 7.36 10.07 -2.13
CA LEU A 20 8.14 9.25 -1.20
C LEU A 20 8.01 7.75 -1.53
N TYR A 21 6.80 7.27 -1.82
CA TYR A 21 6.57 5.88 -2.24
C TYR A 21 7.39 5.53 -3.49
N PHE A 22 7.37 6.38 -4.51
CA PHE A 22 8.12 6.16 -5.74
C PHE A 22 9.64 6.15 -5.51
N ILE A 23 10.15 7.05 -4.68
CA ILE A 23 11.57 7.06 -4.28
C ILE A 23 11.95 5.76 -3.57
N ILE A 24 11.11 5.23 -2.68
CA ILE A 24 11.34 3.95 -2.01
C ILE A 24 11.36 2.80 -3.04
N ILE A 25 10.44 2.80 -3.99
CA ILE A 25 10.41 1.79 -5.07
C ILE A 25 11.71 1.81 -5.86
N ILE A 26 12.18 3.00 -6.28
CA ILE A 26 13.46 3.16 -6.98
C ILE A 26 14.61 2.62 -6.11
N TYR A 27 14.68 3.03 -4.85
CA TYR A 27 15.71 2.59 -3.92
C TYR A 27 15.76 1.06 -3.80
N LEU A 28 14.61 0.41 -3.58
CA LEU A 28 14.53 -1.04 -3.40
C LEU A 28 14.94 -1.78 -4.67
N ASN A 29 14.54 -1.29 -5.85
CA ASN A 29 14.89 -1.91 -7.12
C ASN A 29 16.37 -1.73 -7.47
N LEU A 30 16.99 -0.58 -7.16
CA LEU A 30 18.42 -0.35 -7.39
C LEU A 30 19.31 -1.17 -6.43
N HIS A 31 18.90 -1.31 -5.16
CA HIS A 31 19.71 -1.96 -4.12
C HIS A 31 19.28 -3.39 -3.78
N TYR A 32 18.47 -4.04 -4.62
CA TYR A 32 17.91 -5.36 -4.31
C TYR A 32 19.00 -6.43 -4.03
N LYS A 33 20.15 -6.38 -4.72
CA LYS A 33 21.27 -7.31 -4.50
C LYS A 33 21.93 -7.13 -3.13
N LYS A 34 22.09 -5.87 -2.69
CA LYS A 34 22.68 -5.51 -1.39
C LYS A 34 21.71 -5.80 -0.23
N ASN A 35 20.42 -5.68 -0.50
CA ASN A 35 19.34 -5.82 0.48
C ASN A 35 18.76 -7.24 0.57
N LYS A 36 19.40 -8.26 -0.02
CA LYS A 36 18.91 -9.65 0.01
C LYS A 36 18.65 -10.21 1.42
N GLU A 37 19.34 -9.69 2.43
CA GLU A 37 19.13 -10.06 3.83
C GLU A 37 17.85 -9.46 4.44
N PHE A 38 17.38 -8.32 3.91
CA PHE A 38 16.25 -7.58 4.45
C PHE A 38 14.97 -7.78 3.64
N PHE A 39 15.09 -7.81 2.31
CA PHE A 39 13.97 -7.92 1.39
C PHE A 39 14.22 -9.01 0.37
N SER A 40 13.24 -9.90 0.24
CA SER A 40 13.24 -10.87 -0.83
C SER A 40 12.87 -10.17 -2.15
N LEU A 41 13.48 -10.61 -3.25
CA LEU A 41 13.08 -10.16 -4.59
C LEU A 41 11.58 -10.35 -4.88
N PRO A 42 10.94 -11.48 -4.50
CA PRO A 42 9.48 -11.63 -4.61
C PRO A 42 8.66 -10.53 -3.94
N PHE A 43 9.08 -10.08 -2.75
CA PHE A 43 8.44 -8.96 -2.06
C PHE A 43 8.61 -7.66 -2.85
N ILE A 44 9.82 -7.38 -3.35
CA ILE A 44 10.10 -6.16 -4.12
C ILE A 44 9.24 -6.09 -5.40
N ILE A 45 9.05 -7.21 -6.10
CA ILE A 45 8.18 -7.30 -7.28
C ILE A 45 6.74 -6.91 -6.93
N GLN A 46 6.16 -7.54 -5.91
CA GLN A 46 4.78 -7.27 -5.49
C GLN A 46 4.60 -5.86 -4.95
N PHE A 47 5.56 -5.36 -4.17
CA PHE A 47 5.56 -4.01 -3.63
C PHE A 47 5.64 -2.95 -4.73
N THR A 48 6.51 -3.17 -5.74
CA THR A 48 6.65 -2.27 -6.89
C THR A 48 5.37 -2.25 -7.73
N PHE A 49 4.84 -3.42 -8.06
CA PHE A 49 3.60 -3.52 -8.83
C PHE A 49 2.43 -2.84 -8.11
N ASN A 50 2.27 -3.10 -6.80
CA ASN A 50 1.23 -2.47 -6.01
C ASN A 50 1.40 -0.96 -5.96
N GLY A 51 2.62 -0.45 -5.76
CA GLY A 51 2.87 0.99 -5.77
C GLY A 51 2.55 1.68 -7.09
N ILE A 52 2.77 1.02 -8.23
CA ILE A 52 2.34 1.52 -9.54
C ILE A 52 0.81 1.55 -9.61
N CYS A 53 0.13 0.48 -9.18
CA CYS A 53 -1.33 0.43 -9.18
C CYS A 53 -1.95 1.50 -8.28
N ASP A 54 -1.37 1.69 -7.10
CA ASP A 54 -1.74 2.71 -6.12
C ASP A 54 -1.62 4.12 -6.70
N LEU A 55 -0.52 4.39 -7.42
CA LEU A 55 -0.34 5.67 -8.11
C LEU A 55 -1.41 5.88 -9.18
N VAL A 56 -1.63 4.90 -10.05
CA VAL A 56 -2.64 5.00 -11.12
C VAL A 56 -4.04 5.17 -10.53
N SER A 57 -4.35 4.46 -9.45
CA SER A 57 -5.60 4.56 -8.70
C SER A 57 -5.79 5.97 -8.12
N ALA A 58 -4.78 6.51 -7.44
CA ALA A 58 -4.84 7.87 -6.90
C ALA A 58 -4.93 8.94 -7.99
N SER A 59 -4.16 8.82 -9.07
CA SER A 59 -4.25 9.70 -10.23
C SER A 59 -5.65 9.66 -10.85
N SER A 60 -6.27 8.47 -10.94
CA SER A 60 -7.64 8.31 -11.44
C SER A 60 -8.66 8.99 -10.53
N VAL A 61 -8.49 8.91 -9.21
CA VAL A 61 -9.33 9.63 -8.25
C VAL A 61 -9.17 11.15 -8.41
N ILE A 62 -7.95 11.66 -8.50
CA ILE A 62 -7.71 13.09 -8.69
C ILE A 62 -8.36 13.54 -10.00
N PHE A 63 -8.08 12.85 -11.11
CA PHE A 63 -8.54 13.24 -12.43
C PHE A 63 -10.06 13.14 -12.62
N PHE A 64 -10.66 11.98 -12.29
CA PHE A 64 -12.08 11.77 -12.55
C PHE A 64 -13.00 12.29 -11.44
N ARG A 65 -12.50 12.54 -10.22
CA ARG A 65 -13.35 12.96 -9.10
C ARG A 65 -13.00 14.35 -8.62
N LYS A 66 -11.76 14.58 -8.19
CA LYS A 66 -11.40 15.86 -7.57
C LYS A 66 -11.44 17.01 -8.58
N ILE A 67 -10.82 16.85 -9.75
CA ILE A 67 -10.85 17.87 -10.81
C ILE A 67 -12.28 18.15 -11.29
N ALA A 68 -13.11 17.11 -11.40
CA ALA A 68 -14.53 17.25 -11.74
C ALA A 68 -15.32 18.06 -10.68
N ILE A 69 -15.07 17.81 -9.39
CA ILE A 69 -15.68 18.55 -8.28
C ILE A 69 -15.20 20.01 -8.26
N TRP A 70 -13.92 20.27 -8.51
CA TRP A 70 -13.37 21.62 -8.57
C TRP A 70 -13.85 22.42 -9.79
N GLY A 71 -14.30 21.73 -10.83
CA GLY A 71 -14.84 22.32 -12.06
C GLY A 71 -13.77 22.88 -13.00
N TRP A 72 -12.50 22.49 -12.86
CA TRP A 72 -11.40 23.05 -13.66
C TRP A 72 -11.38 22.58 -15.12
N LEU A 73 -11.84 21.35 -15.38
CA LEU A 73 -11.86 20.74 -16.73
C LEU A 73 -13.28 20.35 -17.15
N ARG A 74 -14.30 21.11 -16.75
CA ARG A 74 -15.70 20.77 -17.04
C ARG A 74 -15.95 20.69 -18.56
N ASP A 75 -15.71 21.79 -19.26
CA ASP A 75 -16.01 21.89 -20.69
C ASP A 75 -15.23 20.83 -21.47
N TYR A 76 -13.96 20.60 -21.08
CA TYR A 76 -13.15 19.53 -21.63
C TYR A 76 -13.76 18.14 -21.43
N PHE A 77 -14.28 17.82 -20.24
CA PHE A 77 -14.93 16.54 -19.96
C PHE A 77 -16.26 16.37 -20.67
N GLU A 78 -16.98 17.46 -20.95
CA GLU A 78 -18.24 17.42 -21.71
C GLU A 78 -18.00 17.22 -23.21
N GLU A 79 -16.95 17.81 -23.76
CA GLU A 79 -16.63 17.73 -25.20
C GLU A 79 -15.92 16.43 -25.62
N ASN A 80 -15.28 15.73 -24.67
CA ASN A 80 -14.35 14.63 -24.97
C ASN A 80 -14.80 13.27 -24.43
N ASP A 81 -15.49 12.49 -25.28
CA ASP A 81 -15.99 11.15 -24.94
C ASP A 81 -14.90 10.17 -24.48
N TRP A 82 -13.66 10.32 -24.96
CA TRP A 82 -12.55 9.45 -24.60
C TRP A 82 -12.27 9.46 -23.09
N VAL A 83 -12.59 10.56 -22.39
CA VAL A 83 -12.43 10.69 -20.94
C VAL A 83 -13.38 9.71 -20.22
N THR A 84 -14.62 9.59 -20.71
CA THR A 84 -15.59 8.63 -20.16
C THR A 84 -15.17 7.19 -20.44
N ILE A 85 -14.53 6.91 -21.59
CA ILE A 85 -13.93 5.61 -21.89
C ILE A 85 -12.82 5.31 -20.87
N LEU A 86 -11.87 6.23 -20.68
CA LEU A 86 -10.77 6.05 -19.76
C LEU A 86 -11.26 5.82 -18.31
N TYR A 87 -12.28 6.57 -17.87
CA TYR A 87 -12.91 6.38 -16.56
C TYR A 87 -13.43 4.95 -16.37
N ARG A 88 -14.07 4.36 -17.39
CA ARG A 88 -14.60 2.99 -17.34
C ARG A 88 -13.51 1.93 -17.24
N LEU A 89 -12.38 2.17 -17.89
CA LEU A 89 -11.29 1.19 -18.01
C LEU A 89 -10.36 1.19 -16.79
N VAL A 90 -10.18 2.35 -16.15
CA VAL A 90 -9.13 2.53 -15.15
C VAL A 90 -9.70 2.56 -13.73
N PHE A 91 -10.80 3.27 -13.50
CA PHE A 91 -11.18 3.69 -12.15
C PHE A 91 -11.41 2.52 -11.17
N TYR A 92 -12.29 1.59 -11.50
CA TYR A 92 -12.65 0.50 -10.59
C TYR A 92 -11.63 -0.64 -10.58
N GLN A 93 -11.01 -0.91 -11.73
CA GLN A 93 -9.98 -1.92 -11.91
C GLN A 93 -8.74 -1.58 -11.07
N PHE A 94 -8.24 -0.34 -11.13
CA PHE A 94 -7.08 0.06 -10.32
C PHE A 94 -7.42 0.25 -8.85
N THR A 95 -8.62 0.72 -8.53
CA THR A 95 -9.09 0.74 -7.12
C THR A 95 -9.10 -0.66 -6.51
N SER A 96 -9.62 -1.66 -7.23
CA SER A 96 -9.63 -3.04 -6.75
C SER A 96 -8.23 -3.67 -6.72
N LEU A 97 -7.35 -3.32 -7.67
CA LEU A 97 -5.94 -3.70 -7.61
C LEU A 97 -5.25 -3.16 -6.34
N THR A 98 -5.48 -1.90 -5.98
CA THR A 98 -4.97 -1.33 -4.72
C THR A 98 -5.46 -2.12 -3.51
N ILE A 99 -6.77 -2.36 -3.40
CA ILE A 99 -7.34 -3.06 -2.24
C ILE A 99 -6.82 -4.51 -2.13
N THR A 100 -6.82 -5.24 -3.25
CA THR A 100 -6.32 -6.63 -3.29
C THR A 100 -4.81 -6.70 -3.10
N GLY A 101 -4.06 -5.71 -3.59
CA GLY A 101 -2.61 -5.66 -3.46
C GLY A 101 -2.17 -5.40 -2.02
N ASN A 102 -2.90 -4.57 -1.26
CA ASN A 102 -2.71 -4.43 0.20
C ASN A 102 -2.84 -5.78 0.93
N PHE A 103 -3.84 -6.58 0.56
CA PHE A 103 -4.00 -7.94 1.07
C PHE A 103 -2.82 -8.84 0.69
N LEU A 104 -2.39 -8.82 -0.58
CA LEU A 104 -1.28 -9.64 -1.06
C LEU A 104 0.07 -9.28 -0.43
N ILE A 105 0.33 -7.99 -0.16
CA ILE A 105 1.52 -7.55 0.58
C ILE A 105 1.49 -8.12 2.01
N THR A 106 0.33 -8.09 2.67
CA THR A 106 0.18 -8.68 4.00
C THR A 106 0.33 -10.20 3.97
N LEU A 107 -0.18 -10.88 2.95
CA LEU A 107 0.02 -12.31 2.75
C LEU A 107 1.50 -12.65 2.56
N ASN A 108 2.22 -11.92 1.71
CA ASN A 108 3.66 -12.10 1.52
C ASN A 108 4.42 -11.95 2.86
N ARG A 109 4.10 -10.90 3.62
CA ARG A 109 4.68 -10.66 4.94
C ARG A 109 4.37 -11.79 5.92
N TYR A 110 3.12 -12.25 5.98
CA TYR A 110 2.72 -13.39 6.79
C TYR A 110 3.55 -14.62 6.43
N MET A 111 3.69 -14.94 5.14
CA MET A 111 4.43 -16.13 4.71
C MET A 111 5.91 -16.05 5.07
N THR A 112 6.51 -14.85 4.97
CA THR A 112 7.89 -14.60 5.39
C THR A 112 8.10 -14.85 6.88
N MET A 113 7.15 -14.41 7.72
CA MET A 113 7.28 -14.48 9.19
C MET A 113 6.84 -15.83 9.76
N ALA A 114 5.78 -16.39 9.21
CA ALA A 114 5.14 -17.59 9.72
C ALA A 114 5.73 -18.88 9.21
N ASN A 115 6.17 -18.88 7.95
CA ASN A 115 6.64 -20.07 7.27
C ASN A 115 7.93 -19.75 6.48
N PRO A 116 9.02 -19.34 7.14
CA PRO A 116 10.24 -18.87 6.45
C PRO A 116 10.87 -19.95 5.56
N ILE A 117 10.77 -21.23 5.93
CA ILE A 117 11.26 -22.36 5.11
C ILE A 117 10.42 -22.48 3.82
N PHE A 118 9.09 -22.45 3.94
CA PHE A 118 8.22 -22.47 2.77
C PHE A 118 8.47 -21.25 1.88
N TYR A 119 8.59 -20.06 2.49
CA TYR A 119 8.83 -18.84 1.76
C TYR A 119 10.12 -18.89 0.95
N LYS A 120 11.24 -19.33 1.55
CA LYS A 120 12.53 -19.48 0.87
C LYS A 120 12.47 -20.48 -0.30
N ASN A 121 11.71 -21.56 -0.16
CA ASN A 121 11.70 -22.66 -1.13
C ASN A 121 10.65 -22.51 -2.24
N LYS A 122 9.49 -21.91 -1.93
CA LYS A 122 8.32 -21.88 -2.82
C LYS A 122 7.97 -20.48 -3.30
N TRP A 123 8.27 -19.44 -2.51
CA TRP A 123 7.94 -18.06 -2.86
C TRP A 123 9.02 -17.46 -3.76
N THR A 124 9.15 -17.98 -4.98
CA THR A 124 10.14 -17.54 -5.97
C THR A 124 9.69 -16.26 -6.69
N PRO A 125 10.59 -15.55 -7.38
CA PRO A 125 10.21 -14.39 -8.20
C PRO A 125 9.14 -14.72 -9.26
N ASN A 126 9.25 -15.89 -9.89
CA ASN A 126 8.25 -16.36 -10.87
C ASN A 126 6.87 -16.57 -10.22
N PHE A 127 6.84 -17.11 -9.00
CA PHE A 127 5.60 -17.24 -8.25
C PHE A 127 4.99 -15.88 -7.89
N ALA A 128 5.81 -14.90 -7.52
CA ALA A 128 5.35 -13.53 -7.26
C ALA A 128 4.77 -12.87 -8.53
N ILE A 129 5.41 -13.05 -9.69
CA ILE A 129 4.88 -12.57 -10.98
C ILE A 129 3.55 -13.26 -11.32
N CYS A 130 3.44 -14.57 -11.10
CA CYS A 130 2.20 -15.30 -11.29
C CYS A 130 1.06 -14.75 -10.43
N ILE A 131 1.33 -14.46 -9.15
CA ILE A 131 0.35 -13.81 -8.25
C ILE A 131 -0.09 -12.45 -8.81
N VAL A 132 0.85 -11.62 -9.29
CA VAL A 132 0.55 -10.31 -9.88
C VAL A 132 -0.33 -10.45 -11.12
N ILE A 133 0.00 -11.37 -12.03
CA ILE A 133 -0.81 -11.64 -13.24
C ILE A 133 -2.22 -12.09 -12.83
N LEU A 134 -2.33 -13.01 -11.88
CA LEU A 134 -3.63 -13.48 -11.39
C LEU A 134 -4.43 -12.34 -10.75
N GLN A 135 -3.79 -11.46 -9.99
CA GLN A 135 -4.41 -10.28 -9.40
C GLN A 135 -5.00 -9.35 -10.48
N ILE A 136 -4.24 -9.09 -11.55
CA ILE A 136 -4.72 -8.31 -12.71
C ILE A 136 -5.92 -8.99 -13.36
N LEU A 137 -5.81 -10.27 -13.68
CA LEU A 137 -6.88 -11.01 -14.35
C LEU A 137 -8.17 -11.03 -13.53
N VAL A 138 -8.07 -11.22 -12.21
CA VAL A 138 -9.24 -11.21 -11.31
C VAL A 138 -9.86 -9.81 -11.23
N CYS A 139 -9.05 -8.76 -11.00
CA CYS A 139 -9.58 -7.41 -10.86
C CYS A 139 -10.18 -6.88 -12.17
N PHE A 140 -9.53 -7.11 -13.31
CA PHE A 140 -10.05 -6.72 -14.62
C PHE A 140 -11.25 -7.59 -15.04
N GLY A 141 -11.21 -8.89 -14.75
CA GLY A 141 -12.28 -9.82 -15.07
C GLY A 141 -13.59 -9.51 -14.33
N ILE A 142 -13.52 -9.18 -13.03
CA ILE A 142 -14.69 -8.82 -12.22
C ILE A 142 -15.40 -7.57 -12.77
N PHE A 143 -14.65 -6.62 -13.32
CA PHE A 143 -15.19 -5.37 -13.88
C PHE A 143 -15.30 -5.41 -15.41
N SER A 144 -15.29 -6.59 -16.03
CA SER A 144 -15.37 -6.74 -17.48
C SER A 144 -16.68 -6.21 -18.08
N HIS A 145 -17.77 -6.16 -17.31
CA HIS A 145 -19.02 -5.53 -17.76
C HIS A 145 -18.83 -4.04 -18.11
N LEU A 146 -17.84 -3.36 -17.54
CA LEU A 146 -17.57 -1.95 -17.81
C LEU A 146 -17.11 -1.67 -19.24
N TYR A 147 -16.62 -2.68 -19.97
CA TYR A 147 -16.25 -2.54 -21.38
C TYR A 147 -17.45 -2.32 -22.30
N PHE A 148 -18.65 -2.72 -21.86
CA PHE A 148 -19.87 -2.72 -22.67
C PHE A 148 -20.92 -1.70 -22.20
N VAL A 149 -20.57 -0.88 -21.21
CA VAL A 149 -21.52 0.03 -20.55
C VAL A 149 -21.07 1.46 -20.71
N ASP A 150 -21.96 2.35 -21.12
CA ASP A 150 -21.64 3.77 -21.25
C ASP A 150 -21.54 4.49 -19.91
N ALA A 151 -20.55 5.37 -19.85
CA ALA A 151 -20.36 6.32 -18.75
C ALA A 151 -20.73 7.71 -19.25
N VAL A 152 -21.31 8.50 -18.36
CA VAL A 152 -21.77 9.86 -18.62
C VAL A 152 -21.21 10.79 -17.55
N PHE A 153 -20.91 12.01 -17.95
CA PHE A 153 -20.51 13.09 -17.06
C PHE A 153 -21.73 13.96 -16.76
N VAL A 154 -22.17 14.01 -15.50
CA VAL A 154 -23.47 14.57 -15.12
C VAL A 154 -23.33 15.50 -13.92
N TYR A 155 -24.13 16.56 -13.92
CA TYR A 155 -24.30 17.45 -12.78
C TYR A 155 -25.34 16.91 -11.78
N ASP A 156 -24.98 16.83 -10.50
CA ASP A 156 -25.98 16.65 -9.43
C ASP A 156 -26.43 18.00 -8.89
N ALA A 157 -27.72 18.32 -8.98
CA ALA A 157 -28.25 19.50 -8.31
C ALA A 157 -28.35 19.31 -6.77
N SER A 158 -28.43 18.07 -6.28
CA SER A 158 -28.55 17.78 -4.84
C SER A 158 -27.24 17.93 -4.08
N ILE A 159 -26.12 17.73 -4.77
CA ILE A 159 -24.76 17.99 -4.29
C ILE A 159 -24.10 18.74 -5.44
N PRO A 160 -24.04 20.09 -5.42
CA PRO A 160 -23.76 20.94 -6.58
C PRO A 160 -22.36 20.72 -7.18
N THR A 161 -22.19 19.57 -7.83
CA THR A 161 -20.91 18.97 -8.21
C THR A 161 -21.11 18.12 -9.46
N TRP A 162 -20.07 18.06 -10.28
CA TRP A 162 -20.04 17.23 -11.48
C TRP A 162 -19.31 15.94 -11.20
N TYR A 163 -19.79 14.85 -11.80
CA TYR A 163 -19.17 13.55 -11.59
C TYR A 163 -19.43 12.59 -12.75
N PHE A 164 -18.50 11.64 -12.91
CA PHE A 164 -18.68 10.52 -13.80
C PHE A 164 -19.56 9.44 -13.15
N THR A 165 -20.57 9.00 -13.89
CA THR A 165 -21.47 7.93 -13.49
C THR A 165 -21.78 7.01 -14.68
N LYS A 166 -22.48 5.91 -14.44
CA LYS A 166 -22.95 5.01 -15.50
C LYS A 166 -24.33 5.46 -15.98
N SER A 167 -24.62 5.22 -17.26
CA SER A 167 -25.92 5.56 -17.84
C SER A 167 -27.08 4.83 -17.17
N LYS A 168 -26.89 3.56 -16.77
CA LYS A 168 -27.91 2.76 -16.07
C LYS A 168 -27.51 2.48 -14.62
N TRP A 169 -28.47 2.66 -13.70
CA TRP A 169 -28.28 2.43 -12.25
C TRP A 169 -27.83 1.00 -11.92
N ILE A 170 -28.31 0.00 -12.67
CA ILE A 170 -27.99 -1.42 -12.43
C ILE A 170 -26.48 -1.69 -12.44
N TYR A 171 -25.72 -1.00 -13.30
CA TYR A 171 -24.27 -1.16 -13.35
C TYR A 171 -23.57 -0.49 -12.18
N SER A 172 -24.10 0.64 -11.69
CA SER A 172 -23.62 1.22 -10.43
C SER A 172 -23.87 0.29 -9.24
N LEU A 173 -24.95 -0.49 -9.26
CA LEU A 173 -25.22 -1.50 -8.24
C LEU A 173 -24.20 -2.64 -8.33
N PHE A 174 -23.96 -3.18 -9.53
CA PHE A 174 -22.93 -4.21 -9.74
C PHE A 174 -21.55 -3.74 -9.30
N ASP A 175 -21.12 -2.53 -9.66
CA ASP A 175 -19.84 -1.96 -9.23
C ASP A 175 -19.73 -1.92 -7.70
N SER A 176 -20.81 -1.52 -7.03
CA SER A 176 -20.89 -1.49 -5.57
C SER A 176 -20.86 -2.88 -4.94
N ILE A 177 -21.53 -3.88 -5.53
CA ILE A 177 -21.47 -5.28 -5.06
C ILE A 177 -20.03 -5.78 -5.16
N CYS A 178 -19.43 -5.72 -6.35
CA CYS A 178 -18.07 -6.20 -6.60
C CYS A 178 -17.05 -5.55 -5.67
N LEU A 179 -17.08 -4.22 -5.53
CA LEU A 179 -16.13 -3.50 -4.70
C LEU A 179 -16.34 -3.78 -3.21
N THR A 180 -17.58 -3.96 -2.76
CA THR A 180 -17.91 -4.35 -1.38
C THR A 180 -17.39 -5.75 -1.07
N SER A 181 -17.61 -6.73 -1.96
CA SER A 181 -17.11 -8.09 -1.82
C SER A 181 -15.59 -8.13 -1.74
N ILE A 182 -14.89 -7.43 -2.65
CA ILE A 182 -13.43 -7.35 -2.64
C ILE A 182 -12.91 -6.71 -1.34
N SER A 183 -13.57 -5.64 -0.88
CA SER A 183 -13.19 -4.93 0.34
C SER A 183 -13.34 -5.79 1.58
N TRP A 184 -14.46 -6.51 1.73
CA TRP A 184 -14.67 -7.43 2.85
C TRP A 184 -13.72 -8.62 2.82
N PHE A 185 -13.53 -9.24 1.66
CA PHE A 185 -12.58 -10.34 1.51
C PHE A 185 -11.16 -9.88 1.92
N SER A 186 -10.73 -8.72 1.44
CA SER A 186 -9.42 -8.16 1.75
C SER A 186 -9.30 -7.74 3.21
N ALA A 187 -10.33 -7.15 3.82
CA ALA A 187 -10.34 -6.74 5.21
C ALA A 187 -10.28 -7.94 6.17
N ILE A 188 -11.13 -8.95 5.96
CA ILE A 188 -11.15 -10.18 6.78
C ILE A 188 -9.84 -10.95 6.59
N GLY A 189 -9.42 -11.17 5.34
CA GLY A 189 -8.17 -11.86 5.03
C GLY A 189 -6.97 -11.18 5.67
N THR A 190 -6.84 -9.86 5.49
CA THR A 190 -5.77 -9.07 6.10
C THR A 190 -5.85 -9.10 7.62
N GLY A 191 -7.04 -8.97 8.21
CA GLY A 191 -7.27 -9.04 9.65
C GLY A 191 -6.81 -10.37 10.26
N VAL A 192 -7.20 -11.49 9.65
CA VAL A 192 -6.79 -12.84 10.09
C VAL A 192 -5.28 -13.02 9.97
N LEU A 193 -4.69 -12.63 8.83
CA LEU A 193 -3.25 -12.75 8.62
C LEU A 193 -2.47 -11.90 9.63
N ASN A 194 -2.89 -10.66 9.83
CA ASN A 194 -2.30 -9.73 10.78
C ASN A 194 -2.45 -10.22 12.23
N PHE A 195 -3.59 -10.79 12.60
CA PHE A 195 -3.75 -11.45 13.90
C PHE A 195 -2.77 -12.61 14.08
N LYS A 196 -2.62 -13.48 13.07
CA LYS A 196 -1.64 -14.58 13.11
C LYS A 196 -0.20 -14.08 13.19
N ILE A 197 0.13 -13.02 12.44
CA ILE A 197 1.42 -12.33 12.54
C ILE A 197 1.65 -11.88 13.99
N CYS A 198 0.67 -11.20 14.61
CA CYS A 198 0.74 -10.76 16.00
C CYS A 198 0.92 -11.90 17.00
N LEU A 199 0.24 -13.03 16.82
CA LEU A 199 0.40 -14.22 17.67
C LEU A 199 1.79 -14.83 17.57
N GLN A 200 2.37 -14.88 16.37
CA GLN A 200 3.75 -15.34 16.23
C GLN A 200 4.73 -14.32 16.80
N TYR A 201 4.44 -13.03 16.65
CA TYR A 201 5.23 -11.98 17.27
C TYR A 201 5.25 -12.09 18.78
N SER A 202 4.12 -12.36 19.46
CA SER A 202 4.09 -12.51 20.91
C SER A 202 5.00 -13.65 21.39
N LYS A 203 5.06 -14.76 20.63
CA LYS A 203 5.98 -15.88 20.91
C LYS A 203 7.45 -15.46 20.77
N ILE A 204 7.81 -14.73 19.72
CA ILE A 204 9.18 -14.25 19.47
C ILE A 204 9.55 -13.06 20.39
N MET A 205 8.56 -12.34 20.92
CA MET A 205 8.77 -11.20 21.82
C MET A 205 9.17 -11.64 23.22
N LYS A 206 8.65 -12.78 23.70
CA LYS A 206 9.06 -13.36 24.99
C LYS A 206 10.56 -13.69 25.05
N SER A 207 11.23 -13.85 23.90
CA SER A 207 12.65 -14.20 23.80
C SER A 207 13.58 -13.06 23.36
N ALA A 208 13.08 -11.84 23.13
CA ALA A 208 13.89 -10.75 22.54
C ALA A 208 14.17 -9.59 23.52
N VAL A 209 15.45 -9.24 23.68
CA VAL A 209 15.93 -8.13 24.53
C VAL A 209 16.35 -6.92 23.67
N GLY A 210 16.14 -5.69 24.17
CA GLY A 210 16.74 -4.46 23.62
C GLY A 210 16.11 -3.89 22.34
N SER A 211 16.94 -3.44 21.39
CA SER A 211 16.53 -2.70 20.18
C SER A 211 15.58 -3.48 19.24
N LYS A 212 15.67 -4.81 19.24
CA LYS A 212 14.76 -5.71 18.50
C LYS A 212 13.30 -5.58 18.97
N ARG A 213 13.05 -5.10 20.19
CA ARG A 213 11.70 -4.87 20.73
C ARG A 213 11.01 -3.64 20.11
N LYS A 214 11.75 -2.54 19.87
CA LYS A 214 11.20 -1.28 19.34
C LYS A 214 10.67 -1.44 17.91
N ASN A 215 11.44 -2.06 17.01
CA ASN A 215 11.01 -2.30 15.63
C ASN A 215 9.73 -3.17 15.56
N LYS A 216 9.58 -4.11 16.49
CA LYS A 216 8.41 -5.00 16.57
C LYS A 216 7.15 -4.27 17.02
N ILE A 217 7.24 -3.33 17.96
CA ILE A 217 6.10 -2.48 18.36
C ILE A 217 5.63 -1.63 17.18
N CYS A 218 6.57 -1.04 16.43
CA CYS A 218 6.24 -0.24 15.25
C CYS A 218 5.45 -1.05 14.20
N LEU A 219 5.89 -2.28 13.93
CA LEU A 219 5.19 -3.18 13.02
C LEU A 219 3.79 -3.59 13.53
N PHE A 220 3.62 -3.76 14.86
CA PHE A 220 2.32 -4.05 15.46
C PHE A 220 1.36 -2.86 15.29
N VAL A 221 1.80 -1.65 15.64
CA VAL A 221 1.01 -0.41 15.47
C VAL A 221 0.62 -0.23 14.00
N PHE A 222 1.56 -0.43 13.09
CA PHE A 222 1.30 -0.41 11.66
C PHE A 222 0.21 -1.41 11.26
N THR A 223 0.35 -2.65 11.71
CA THR A 223 -0.59 -3.73 11.41
C THR A 223 -2.00 -3.37 11.88
N LEU A 224 -2.13 -2.81 13.08
CA LEU A 224 -3.40 -2.31 13.60
C LEU A 224 -3.97 -1.18 12.73
N ILE A 225 -3.15 -0.19 12.37
CA ILE A 225 -3.55 0.91 11.49
C ILE A 225 -4.08 0.37 10.15
N THR A 226 -3.34 -0.54 9.50
CA THR A 226 -3.74 -1.10 8.20
C THR A 226 -5.05 -1.86 8.25
N CYS A 227 -5.25 -2.66 9.30
CA CYS A 227 -6.53 -3.33 9.53
C CYS A 227 -7.64 -2.31 9.68
N THR A 228 -7.46 -1.29 10.53
CA THR A 228 -8.46 -0.25 10.77
C THR A 228 -8.88 0.45 9.47
N PHE A 229 -7.93 0.88 8.64
CA PHE A 229 -8.23 1.52 7.36
C PHE A 229 -8.99 0.60 6.39
N LEU A 230 -8.63 -0.68 6.32
CA LEU A 230 -9.34 -1.66 5.49
C LEU A 230 -10.75 -1.96 6.00
N TYR A 231 -10.96 -2.08 7.31
CA TYR A 231 -12.29 -2.28 7.88
C TYR A 231 -13.18 -1.05 7.70
N ILE A 232 -12.65 0.16 7.89
CA ILE A 232 -13.39 1.40 7.59
C ILE A 232 -13.78 1.42 6.12
N THR A 233 -12.86 1.06 5.22
CA THR A 233 -13.14 0.95 3.78
C THR A 233 -14.25 -0.05 3.48
N ALA A 234 -14.22 -1.25 4.09
CA ALA A 234 -15.25 -2.27 3.88
C ALA A 234 -16.64 -1.85 4.41
N ILE A 235 -16.69 -1.25 5.60
CA ILE A 235 -17.93 -0.70 6.18
C ILE A 235 -18.49 0.38 5.25
N GLN A 236 -17.64 1.29 4.79
CA GLN A 236 -18.04 2.36 3.88
C GLN A 236 -18.59 1.84 2.55
N GLN A 237 -17.95 0.84 1.93
CA GLN A 237 -18.49 0.22 0.72
C GLN A 237 -19.83 -0.46 0.98
N THR A 238 -20.05 -1.00 2.18
CA THR A 238 -21.34 -1.56 2.59
C THR A 238 -22.43 -0.48 2.65
N VAL A 239 -22.14 0.68 3.24
CA VAL A 239 -23.08 1.82 3.28
C VAL A 239 -23.38 2.30 1.85
N ARG A 240 -22.34 2.38 1.00
CA ARG A 240 -22.50 2.72 -0.43
C ARG A 240 -23.39 1.71 -1.17
N LEU A 241 -23.20 0.41 -0.93
CA LEU A 241 -24.02 -0.65 -1.53
C LEU A 241 -25.47 -0.54 -1.07
N LYS A 242 -25.71 -0.37 0.24
CA LYS A 242 -27.05 -0.15 0.78
C LYS A 242 -27.73 1.05 0.11
N SER A 243 -27.01 2.18 0.04
CA SER A 243 -27.49 3.38 -0.64
C SER A 243 -27.74 3.19 -2.14
N ALA A 244 -26.97 2.33 -2.80
CA ALA A 244 -27.26 1.93 -4.19
C ALA A 244 -28.56 1.13 -4.30
N ILE A 245 -28.81 0.18 -3.39
CA ILE A 245 -30.06 -0.62 -3.30
C ILE A 245 -31.26 0.28 -3.05
N ASP A 246 -31.15 1.18 -2.07
CA ASP A 246 -32.21 2.12 -1.67
C ASP A 246 -32.41 3.26 -2.70
N LYS A 247 -31.60 3.29 -3.76
CA LYS A 247 -31.56 4.34 -4.80
C LYS A 247 -31.32 5.76 -4.26
N ASP A 248 -30.81 5.89 -3.03
CA ASP A 248 -30.39 7.17 -2.46
C ASP A 248 -29.11 7.66 -3.16
N ARG A 249 -29.25 8.63 -4.07
CA ARG A 249 -28.12 9.17 -4.82
C ARG A 249 -27.20 10.01 -3.95
N ARG A 250 -27.77 10.76 -2.99
CA ARG A 250 -27.03 11.70 -2.15
C ARG A 250 -26.09 10.95 -1.23
N LEU A 251 -26.58 9.95 -0.50
CA LEU A 251 -25.75 9.16 0.40
C LEU A 251 -24.67 8.39 -0.37
N ARG A 252 -24.98 7.86 -1.56
CA ARG A 252 -24.01 7.14 -2.40
C ARG A 252 -22.86 8.06 -2.84
N ASN A 253 -23.20 9.27 -3.28
CA ASN A 253 -22.21 10.26 -3.71
C ASN A 253 -21.38 10.76 -2.53
N LEU A 254 -22.00 10.95 -1.36
CA LEU A 254 -21.28 11.30 -0.12
C LEU A 254 -20.32 10.17 0.30
N MET A 255 -20.74 8.91 0.24
CA MET A 255 -19.86 7.78 0.54
C MET A 255 -18.73 7.68 -0.49
N ASN A 256 -18.99 7.91 -1.78
CA ASN A 256 -17.92 7.98 -2.77
C ASN A 256 -16.92 9.08 -2.45
N TYR A 257 -17.40 10.26 -2.09
CA TYR A 257 -16.56 11.39 -1.70
C TYR A 257 -15.58 10.99 -0.59
N TYR A 258 -16.08 10.48 0.55
CA TYR A 258 -15.21 10.02 1.64
C TYR A 258 -14.23 8.90 1.25
N PHE A 259 -14.62 8.06 0.29
CA PHE A 259 -13.80 6.90 -0.11
C PHE A 259 -12.51 7.37 -0.78
N PHE A 260 -12.61 8.46 -1.52
CA PHE A 260 -11.50 9.09 -2.22
C PHE A 260 -10.48 9.76 -1.31
N TYR A 261 -10.84 10.08 -0.05
CA TYR A 261 -9.88 10.52 0.96
C TYR A 261 -9.16 9.34 1.61
N MET A 262 -9.88 8.23 1.80
CA MET A 262 -9.35 7.04 2.48
C MET A 262 -8.42 6.22 1.59
N LEU A 263 -8.69 6.15 0.29
CA LEU A 263 -7.93 5.30 -0.64
C LEU A 263 -6.45 5.71 -0.79
N PRO A 264 -6.09 7.00 -0.94
CA PRO A 264 -4.68 7.42 -0.97
C PRO A 264 -3.94 7.15 0.35
N MET A 265 -4.62 7.36 1.49
CA MET A 265 -4.08 7.06 2.82
C MET A 265 -3.75 5.56 2.97
N LEU A 266 -4.69 4.71 2.55
CA LEU A 266 -4.50 3.25 2.55
C LEU A 266 -3.33 2.84 1.64
N SER A 267 -3.18 3.48 0.49
CA SER A 267 -2.14 3.18 -0.49
C SER A 267 -0.73 3.53 0.00
N CYS A 268 -0.58 4.70 0.63
CA CYS A 268 0.74 5.19 1.05
C CYS A 268 1.27 4.55 2.34
N ILE A 269 0.38 3.93 3.12
CA ILE A 269 0.70 3.29 4.39
C ILE A 269 1.87 2.29 4.25
N HIS A 270 1.91 1.48 3.19
CA HIS A 270 3.00 0.51 2.99
C HIS A 270 4.35 1.15 2.71
N ALA A 271 4.40 2.29 2.03
CA ALA A 271 5.62 3.07 1.84
C ALA A 271 6.20 3.53 3.18
N TYR A 272 5.36 4.08 4.04
CA TYR A 272 5.76 4.49 5.38
C TYR A 272 6.25 3.31 6.22
N LEU A 273 5.57 2.15 6.15
CA LEU A 273 6.03 0.94 6.85
C LEU A 273 7.49 0.63 6.55
N MET A 274 7.87 0.69 5.27
CA MET A 274 9.19 0.27 4.83
C MET A 274 10.29 1.13 5.44
N ILE A 275 10.06 2.43 5.60
CA ILE A 275 10.98 3.35 6.27
C ILE A 275 11.01 3.08 7.78
N PHE A 276 9.87 2.76 8.40
CA PHE A 276 9.79 2.60 9.85
C PHE A 276 10.15 1.21 10.38
N LEU A 277 10.20 0.18 9.51
CA LEU A 277 10.41 -1.22 9.93
C LEU A 277 11.78 -1.49 10.54
N SER A 278 12.84 -0.84 10.04
CA SER A 278 14.21 -1.09 10.52
C SER A 278 15.06 0.17 10.47
N ARG A 279 15.72 0.46 11.60
CA ARG A 279 16.70 1.55 11.71
C ARG A 279 17.80 1.46 10.64
N LYS A 280 18.31 0.26 10.35
CA LYS A 280 19.35 0.05 9.33
C LYS A 280 18.85 0.41 7.94
N ILE A 281 17.66 -0.05 7.57
CA ILE A 281 17.04 0.24 6.26
C ILE A 281 16.80 1.74 6.11
N ARG A 282 16.38 2.39 7.19
CA ARG A 282 16.17 3.84 7.23
C ARG A 282 17.47 4.62 7.09
N GLU A 283 18.52 4.24 7.80
CA GLU A 283 19.84 4.86 7.70
C GLU A 283 20.45 4.66 6.30
N ASP A 284 20.34 3.45 5.75
CA ASP A 284 20.78 3.14 4.38
C ASP A 284 19.99 3.95 3.34
N PHE A 285 18.66 4.02 3.49
CA PHE A 285 17.77 4.81 2.63
C PHE A 285 18.12 6.31 2.68
N PHE A 286 18.26 6.89 3.88
CA PHE A 286 18.58 8.32 4.00
C PHE A 286 19.99 8.63 3.50
N SER A 287 20.97 7.77 3.72
CA SER A 287 22.32 7.93 3.18
C SER A 287 22.31 7.91 1.65
N TRP A 288 21.57 6.96 1.04
CA TRP A 288 21.39 6.91 -0.40
C TRP A 288 20.64 8.14 -0.94
N PHE A 289 19.54 8.52 -0.29
CA PHE A 289 18.72 9.67 -0.66
C PHE A 289 19.53 10.97 -0.64
N TYR A 290 20.32 11.19 0.41
CA TYR A 290 21.16 12.38 0.54
C TYR A 290 22.26 12.44 -0.52
N ARG A 291 22.90 11.30 -0.82
CA ARG A 291 23.92 11.22 -1.88
C ARG A 291 23.35 11.47 -3.27
N CYS A 292 22.22 10.83 -3.60
CA CYS A 292 21.66 10.89 -4.94
C CYS A 292 20.89 12.18 -5.24
N ILE A 293 20.14 12.71 -4.27
CA ILE A 293 19.26 13.86 -4.52
C ILE A 293 19.92 15.17 -4.08
N LEU A 294 20.61 15.17 -2.94
CA LEU A 294 21.21 16.39 -2.40
C LEU A 294 22.67 16.58 -2.82
N GLY A 295 23.26 15.60 -3.51
CA GLY A 295 24.64 15.68 -4.05
C GLY A 295 25.72 15.84 -2.97
N ARG A 296 25.39 15.57 -1.71
CA ARG A 296 26.31 15.78 -0.59
C ARG A 296 26.88 14.44 -0.14
N GLU A 297 28.20 14.37 -0.03
CA GLU A 297 28.88 13.23 0.58
C GLU A 297 28.58 13.19 2.08
N PHE A 298 27.92 12.13 2.53
CA PHE A 298 27.74 11.88 3.95
C PHE A 298 29.08 11.40 4.52
N THR A 299 29.76 12.25 5.29
CA THR A 299 30.84 11.83 6.17
C THR A 299 30.25 10.91 7.22
N THR A 300 30.33 9.61 6.99
CA THR A 300 30.05 8.61 8.03
C THR A 300 30.98 8.90 9.20
N VAL A 301 30.43 9.49 10.27
CA VAL A 301 31.13 9.60 11.55
C VAL A 301 31.28 8.17 12.06
N THR A 302 32.40 7.54 11.72
CA THR A 302 32.85 6.33 12.38
C THR A 302 33.09 6.72 13.83
N SER A 303 32.16 6.36 14.72
CA SER A 303 32.41 6.34 16.15
C SER A 303 33.47 5.26 16.42
N ILE A 304 34.73 5.61 16.19
CA ILE A 304 35.89 4.85 16.67
C ILE A 304 36.03 5.21 18.14
N GLY A 305 35.42 4.35 18.95
CA GLY A 305 35.71 4.16 20.35
C GLY A 305 35.57 2.67 20.64
N GLN A 306 36.30 1.84 19.88
CA GLN A 306 36.52 0.45 20.29
C GLN A 306 37.36 0.49 21.56
N PRO A 307 36.87 0.00 22.72
CA PRO A 307 37.74 -0.23 23.86
C PRO A 307 38.80 -1.24 23.43
N SER A 308 40.05 -0.92 23.79
CA SER A 308 41.24 -1.72 23.62
C SER A 308 40.98 -3.21 23.84
N LYS A 309 41.39 -4.00 22.84
CA LYS A 309 41.65 -5.44 22.87
C LYS A 309 41.74 -6.02 24.29
N TRP A 310 40.77 -6.85 24.67
CA TRP A 310 41.01 -7.89 25.66
C TRP A 310 41.94 -8.93 25.02
N THR A 311 43.21 -8.88 25.38
CA THR A 311 44.16 -9.98 25.16
C THR A 311 43.67 -11.19 25.94
N VAL A 312 43.21 -12.21 25.21
CA VAL A 312 42.93 -13.54 25.76
C VAL A 312 44.26 -14.14 26.23
N PRO A 313 44.41 -14.56 27.49
CA PRO A 313 45.61 -15.25 27.95
C PRO A 313 45.78 -16.56 27.18
N ASN A 314 47.01 -16.79 26.70
CA ASN A 314 47.41 -18.01 26.00
C ASN A 314 47.09 -19.25 26.82
N HIS A 315 46.27 -20.15 26.26
CA HIS A 315 45.76 -21.35 26.93
C HIS A 315 46.75 -22.53 26.98
N ASN A 316 48.07 -22.27 26.97
CA ASN A 316 49.11 -23.30 26.80
C ASN A 316 49.97 -23.60 28.05
N VAL A 317 49.55 -23.21 29.26
CA VAL A 317 50.34 -23.46 30.50
C VAL A 317 49.79 -24.59 31.39
N LEU A 318 48.68 -25.26 31.05
CA LEU A 318 48.06 -26.27 31.93
C LEU A 318 48.20 -27.74 31.49
N LYS A 319 49.28 -28.11 30.78
CA LYS A 319 49.54 -29.51 30.38
C LYS A 319 50.77 -30.17 31.02
N SER A 320 51.33 -29.64 32.12
CA SER A 320 52.48 -30.25 32.79
C SER A 320 52.22 -30.84 34.19
N PHE A 321 50.97 -31.02 34.62
CA PHE A 321 50.68 -31.51 35.99
C PHE A 321 49.96 -32.86 36.10
N TYR A 322 49.81 -33.61 35.00
CA TYR A 322 49.33 -35.00 35.07
C TYR A 322 50.08 -35.87 34.09
N LYS A 323 51.20 -36.45 34.55
CA LYS A 323 51.71 -37.75 34.12
C LYS A 323 52.60 -38.29 35.23
N SER A 324 51.98 -39.09 36.09
CA SER A 324 52.58 -40.22 36.80
C SER A 324 52.96 -41.32 35.82
#